data_AF-A0A7M3YJY8-F1
#
_entry.id   AF-A0A7M3YJY8-F1
#
_cell.length_a   1.000
_cell.length_b   1.000
_cell.length_c   1.000
_cell.angle_alpha   90.00
_cell.angle_beta   90.00
_cell.angle_gamma   90.00
#
_symmetry.space_group_name_H-M   'P 1'
#
loop_
_entity.id
_entity.type
_entity.pdbx_description
1 polymer ?
#
loop_
_entity_poly.entity_id
_entity_poly.type
_entity_poly.pdbx_seq_one_letter_code
_entity_poly.pdbx_strand_id
1 'polypeptide(L)' 'CAAMNAYTEAVGRLDSSLNEPYQLLTELPDVLAWKGMGAAAGGFVGIISRNPDATKEAIPWEILDWQIDNDGLILSE' A
#
# COMPACT_ATOMS: atom_id res chain seq x y z
N CYS A 1 -6.01 -6.02 -9.42
CA CYS A 1 -4.56 -5.90 -9.19
C CYS A 1 -3.80 -5.23 -10.33
N ALA A 2 -4.07 -5.57 -11.61
CA ALA A 2 -3.33 -5.03 -12.76
C ALA A 2 -3.16 -3.50 -12.77
N ALA A 3 -4.23 -2.73 -12.53
CA ALA A 3 -4.17 -1.27 -12.49
C ALA A 3 -3.24 -0.75 -11.38
N MET A 4 -3.35 -1.30 -10.17
CA MET A 4 -2.52 -0.90 -9.03
C MET A 4 -1.04 -1.19 -9.28
N ASN A 5 -0.72 -2.36 -9.84
CA ASN A 5 0.64 -2.73 -10.23
C ASN A 5 1.20 -1.79 -11.31
N ALA A 6 0.41 -1.46 -12.33
CA ALA A 6 0.84 -0.54 -13.37
C ALA A 6 1.18 0.86 -12.82
N TYR A 7 0.44 1.35 -11.82
CA TYR A 7 0.79 2.61 -11.15
C TYR A 7 2.07 2.52 -10.33
N THR A 8 2.26 1.42 -9.59
CA THR A 8 3.47 1.18 -8.80
C THR A 8 4.72 1.08 -9.68
N GLU A 9 4.62 0.36 -10.79
CA GLU A 9 5.67 0.29 -11.81
C GLU A 9 5.96 1.67 -12.41
N ALA A 10 4.93 2.44 -12.75
CA ALA A 10 5.10 3.80 -13.29
C ALA A 10 5.83 4.72 -12.31
N VAL A 11 5.53 4.66 -11.01
CA VAL A 11 6.25 5.43 -9.97
C VAL A 11 7.72 4.99 -9.90
N GLY A 12 8.00 3.69 -9.90
CA GLY A 12 9.38 3.19 -9.88
C GLY A 12 10.19 3.57 -11.12
N ARG A 13 9.53 3.82 -12.26
CA ARG A 13 10.17 4.34 -13.48
C ARG A 13 10.51 5.83 -13.40
N LEU A 14 9.87 6.60 -12.52
CA LEU A 14 10.23 8.00 -12.27
C LEU A 14 11.52 8.05 -11.45
N ASP A 15 11.55 7.30 -10.34
CA ASP A 15 12.70 7.12 -9.49
C ASP A 15 12.52 5.83 -8.67
N SER A 16 13.48 4.90 -8.77
CA SER A 16 13.41 3.59 -8.11
C SER A 16 13.44 3.68 -6.58
N SER A 17 14.04 4.74 -6.02
CA SER A 17 14.12 4.96 -4.57
C SER A 17 12.73 5.18 -3.94
N LEU A 18 11.75 5.64 -4.73
CA LEU A 18 10.38 5.86 -4.25
C LEU A 18 9.67 4.57 -3.83
N ASN A 19 10.06 3.45 -4.43
CA ASN A 19 9.50 2.12 -4.17
C ASN A 19 10.38 1.26 -3.26
N GLU A 20 11.64 1.65 -3.03
CA GLU A 20 12.62 0.90 -2.24
C GLU A 20 12.09 0.47 -0.86
N PRO A 21 11.39 1.35 -0.08
CA PRO A 21 10.87 0.95 1.23
C PRO A 21 9.89 -0.21 1.19
N TYR A 22 9.22 -0.45 0.06
CA TYR A 22 8.12 -1.41 -0.05
C TYR A 22 8.50 -2.70 -0.81
N GLN A 23 9.74 -2.81 -1.29
CA GLN A 23 10.14 -3.92 -2.17
C GLN A 23 9.95 -5.31 -1.55
N LEU A 24 10.00 -5.42 -0.21
CA LEU A 24 9.72 -6.67 0.51
C LEU A 24 8.36 -7.29 0.15
N LEU A 25 7.37 -6.47 -0.21
CA LEU A 25 6.03 -6.91 -0.59
C LEU A 25 6.00 -7.70 -1.90
N THR A 26 7.03 -7.56 -2.73
CA THR A 26 7.16 -8.31 -4.00
C THR A 26 7.48 -9.78 -3.74
N GLU A 27 8.11 -10.09 -2.61
CA GLU A 27 8.52 -11.44 -2.22
C GLU A 27 7.44 -12.19 -1.41
N LEU A 28 6.38 -11.49 -0.98
CA LEU A 28 5.31 -12.09 -0.18
C LEU A 28 4.26 -12.77 -1.09
N PRO A 29 4.07 -14.11 -0.99
CA PRO A 29 3.25 -14.86 -1.95
C PRO A 29 1.75 -14.53 -1.89
N ASP A 30 1.29 -14.02 -0.75
CA ASP A 30 -0.11 -13.62 -0.56
C ASP A 30 -0.39 -12.17 -0.99
N VAL A 31 0.64 -11.37 -1.28
CA VAL A 31 0.47 -10.02 -1.82
C VAL A 31 0.15 -10.09 -3.31
N LEU A 32 -1.03 -9.59 -3.68
CA LEU A 32 -1.51 -9.58 -5.08
C LEU A 32 -1.18 -8.26 -5.79
N ALA A 33 -1.16 -7.15 -5.04
CA ALA A 33 -0.77 -5.83 -5.50
C ALA A 33 -0.47 -4.93 -4.30
N TRP A 34 0.37 -3.92 -4.51
CA TRP A 34 0.65 -2.89 -3.52
C TRP A 34 0.97 -1.56 -4.21
N LYS A 35 0.83 -0.46 -3.47
CA LYS A 35 1.12 0.89 -3.96
C LYS A 35 1.41 1.82 -2.77
N GLY A 36 2.53 2.53 -2.84
CA GLY A 36 2.81 3.63 -1.91
C GLY A 36 1.73 4.71 -2.04
N MET A 37 1.17 5.14 -0.91
CA MET A 37 0.08 6.12 -0.87
C MET A 37 0.64 7.55 -0.85
N GLY A 38 -0.05 8.49 -1.51
CA GLY A 38 0.39 9.88 -1.59
C GLY A 38 1.65 10.05 -2.44
N ALA A 39 2.69 10.65 -1.87
CA ALA A 39 3.95 10.96 -2.56
C ALA A 39 4.90 9.75 -2.72
N ALA A 40 4.55 8.59 -2.15
CA ALA A 40 5.45 7.42 -2.00
C ALA A 40 6.71 7.76 -1.18
N ALA A 41 7.79 6.99 -1.34
CA ALA A 41 9.06 7.11 -0.59
C ALA A 41 8.96 6.90 0.93
N GLY A 42 7.91 6.23 1.41
CA GLY A 42 7.69 5.95 2.82
C GLY A 42 6.28 6.35 3.31
N GLY A 43 6.06 6.30 4.62
CA GLY A 43 4.75 6.58 5.21
C GLY A 43 3.79 5.41 5.06
N PHE A 44 2.82 5.51 4.16
CA PHE A 44 1.73 4.54 4.02
C PHE A 44 1.79 3.75 2.71
N VAL A 45 1.39 2.49 2.76
CA VAL A 45 1.25 1.62 1.59
C VAL A 45 -0.09 0.92 1.63
N GLY A 46 -0.80 0.94 0.51
CA GLY A 46 -1.99 0.11 0.32
C GLY A 46 -1.57 -1.26 -0.19
N ILE A 47 -2.11 -2.33 0.40
CA ILE A 47 -1.80 -3.72 0.05
C ILE A 47 -3.11 -4.45 -0.26
N ILE A 48 -3.18 -5.12 -1.41
CA ILE A 48 -4.24 -6.09 -1.74
C ILE A 48 -3.64 -7.47 -1.54
N SER A 49 -4.19 -8.23 -0.59
CA SER A 49 -3.72 -9.57 -0.24
C SER A 49 -4.79 -10.63 -0.47
N ARG A 50 -4.37 -11.84 -0.85
CA ARG A 50 -5.20 -13.05 -0.88
C ARG A 50 -5.52 -13.53 0.55
N ASN A 51 -4.57 -13.40 1.46
CA ASN A 51 -4.69 -13.76 2.87
C ASN A 51 -4.19 -12.59 3.75
N PRO A 52 -5.08 -11.65 4.09
CA PRO A 52 -4.72 -10.46 4.86
C PRO A 52 -4.05 -10.78 6.20
N ASP A 53 -4.50 -11.79 6.92
CA ASP A 53 -3.96 -12.10 8.26
C ASP A 53 -2.51 -12.58 8.17
N ALA A 54 -2.22 -13.53 7.27
CA ALA A 54 -0.85 -13.98 7.02
C ALA A 54 0.06 -12.85 6.51
N THR A 55 -0.49 -11.93 5.72
CA THR A 55 0.28 -10.77 5.23
C THR A 55 0.61 -9.79 6.35
N LYS A 56 -0.33 -9.54 7.28
CA LYS A 56 -0.12 -8.70 8.47
C LYS A 56 0.98 -9.27 9.37
N GLU A 57 1.01 -10.59 9.55
CA GLU A 57 2.04 -11.27 10.34
C GLU A 57 3.43 -11.23 9.70
N ALA A 58 3.50 -11.14 8.36
CA ALA A 58 4.75 -11.19 7.60
C ALA A 58 5.43 -9.83 7.39
N ILE A 59 4.77 -8.71 7.72
CA ILE A 59 5.32 -7.36 7.52
C ILE A 59 5.75 -6.71 8.84
N PRO A 60 6.85 -5.94 8.85
CA PRO A 60 7.38 -5.33 10.07
C PRO A 60 6.75 -3.97 10.40
N TRP A 61 5.67 -3.59 9.72
CA TRP A 61 5.07 -2.25 9.82
C TRP A 61 3.83 -2.24 10.70
N GLU A 62 3.47 -1.06 11.18
CA GLU A 62 2.21 -0.84 11.88
C GLU A 62 1.03 -1.10 10.93
N ILE A 63 0.06 -1.88 11.40
CA ILE A 63 -1.13 -2.23 10.62
C ILE A 63 -2.22 -1.21 10.92
N LEU A 64 -2.69 -0.54 9.87
CA LEU A 64 -3.91 0.26 9.92
C LEU A 64 -5.04 -0.48 9.23
N ASP A 65 -6.09 -0.79 9.97
CA ASP A 65 -7.32 -1.31 9.37
C ASP A 65 -8.04 -0.17 8.66
N TRP A 66 -7.92 -0.16 7.33
CA TRP A 66 -8.53 0.87 6.50
C TRP A 66 -10.04 0.67 6.40
N GLN A 67 -10.79 1.68 6.84
CA GLN A 67 -12.22 1.83 6.55
C GLN A 67 -12.44 2.98 5.55
N ILE A 68 -13.29 2.73 4.55
CA ILE A 68 -13.69 3.79 3.62
C ILE A 68 -14.67 4.69 4.35
N ASP A 69 -14.22 5.90 4.62
CA ASP A 69 -15.08 7.00 5.05
C ASP A 69 -15.49 7.80 3.81
N ASN A 70 -16.79 8.11 3.72
CA ASN A 70 -17.36 8.94 2.66
C ASN A 70 -17.80 10.30 3.19
N ASP A 71 -17.77 10.48 4.50
CA ASP A 71 -18.10 11.72 5.15
C ASP A 71 -16.83 12.55 5.34
N GLY A 72 -16.92 13.83 5.00
CA GLY A 72 -15.86 14.79 5.30
C GLY A 72 -15.95 15.29 6.74
N LEU A 73 -15.23 16.37 7.03
CA LEU A 73 -15.41 17.09 8.28
C LEU A 73 -16.83 17.70 8.33
N ILE A 74 -17.67 17.21 9.24
CA ILE A 74 -18.98 17.79 9.56
C ILE A 74 -18.84 18.61 10.84
N LEU A 75 -19.09 19.92 10.76
CA LEU A 75 -19.17 20.78 11.93
C LEU A 75 -20.63 20.78 12.42
N SER A 76 -20.86 20.26 13.63
CA SER A 76 -22.16 20.39 14.32
C SER A 76 -22.21 21.71 15.10
N GLU A 77 -23.41 22.30 15.22
CA GLU A 77 -23.67 23.50 16.02
C GLU A 77 -23.42 23.30 17.53
#